data_AF-A0A0Q5ZEI4-F1
#
_entry.id   AF-A0A0Q5ZEI4-F1
#
_cell.length_a   1.000
_cell.length_b   1.000
_cell.length_c   1.000
_cell.angle_alpha   90.00
_cell.angle_beta   90.00
_cell.angle_gamma   90.00
#
_symmetry.space_group_name_H-M   'P 1'
#
loop_
_entity.id
_entity.type
_entity.pdbx_description
1 polymer ?
#
loop_
_entity_poly.entity_id
_entity_poly.type
_entity_poly.pdbx_seq_one_letter_code
_entity_poly.pdbx_strand_id
1 'polypeptide(L)'
;MSNIPSYEVPAEMRDFAEKSVDQARKAFDSFIGAARKTAETVHGSTETARTSAQDMSARGFEFAEQNVTAAFDLAQKLVRSRDVQEAMQHQAEFVRNQFAAIQAQAKEFGGLAQSVMQQSAEKAKSAMEQGAQQARQAMEQGTEQARKAGEDMQNAARNATN
;
A
#
# COMPACT_ATOMS: atom_id res chain seq x y z
N MET A 1 11.87 50.14 28.47
CA MET A 1 12.05 48.74 28.00
C MET A 1 10.93 47.92 28.60
N SER A 2 9.89 47.62 27.83
CA SER A 2 8.74 46.86 28.34
C SER A 2 9.15 45.39 28.47
N ASN A 3 9.26 44.93 29.71
CA ASN A 3 9.49 43.53 30.05
C ASN A 3 8.22 42.75 29.66
N ILE A 4 8.25 42.07 28.51
CA ILE A 4 7.14 41.17 28.13
C ILE A 4 7.15 40.07 29.19
N PRO A 5 6.08 39.89 29.99
CA PRO A 5 6.05 38.82 30.96
C PRO A 5 6.21 37.50 30.22
N SER A 6 7.30 36.79 30.50
CA SER A 6 7.55 35.44 30.00
C SER A 6 6.36 34.58 30.37
N TYR A 7 5.59 34.13 29.38
CA TYR A 7 4.50 33.19 29.60
C TYR A 7 5.12 31.82 29.87
N GLU A 8 5.33 31.52 31.14
CA GLU A 8 5.82 30.23 31.62
C GLU A 8 4.65 29.38 32.12
N VAL A 9 4.55 28.14 31.63
CA VAL A 9 3.49 27.22 32.06
C VAL A 9 3.81 26.70 33.48
N PRO A 10 2.88 26.80 34.45
CA PRO A 10 3.08 26.28 35.81
C PRO A 10 3.43 24.78 35.83
N ALA A 11 4.32 24.38 36.74
CA ALA A 11 4.86 23.03 36.78
C ALA A 11 3.81 21.96 37.06
N GLU A 12 2.84 22.26 37.91
CA GLU A 12 1.76 21.37 38.29
C GLU A 12 0.82 21.09 37.12
N MET A 13 0.57 22.10 36.27
CA MET A 13 -0.25 21.94 35.06
C MET A 13 0.47 21.08 34.02
N ARG A 14 1.78 21.29 33.85
CA ARG A 14 2.63 20.48 32.97
C ARG A 14 2.67 19.02 33.45
N ASP A 15 2.90 18.78 34.73
CA ASP A 15 2.95 17.42 35.30
C ASP A 15 1.61 16.69 35.16
N PHE A 16 0.50 17.39 35.36
CA PHE A 16 -0.83 16.84 35.14
C PHE A 16 -1.08 16.50 33.67
N ALA A 17 -0.70 17.40 32.76
CA ALA A 17 -0.85 17.19 31.33
C ALA A 17 0.04 16.03 30.84
N GLU A 18 1.28 15.94 31.31
CA GLU A 18 2.20 14.83 31.01
C GLU A 18 1.62 13.49 31.45
N LYS A 19 1.14 13.39 32.70
CA LYS A 19 0.46 12.18 33.20
C LYS A 19 -0.78 11.84 32.38
N SER A 20 -1.51 12.83 31.90
CA SER A 20 -2.72 12.63 31.09
C SER A 20 -2.39 12.11 29.69
N VAL A 21 -1.37 12.67 29.04
CA VAL A 21 -0.87 12.21 27.73
C VAL A 21 -0.34 10.78 27.84
N ASP A 22 0.43 10.46 28.88
CA ASP A 22 0.95 9.11 29.11
C ASP A 22 -0.17 8.08 29.33
N GLN A 23 -1.21 8.45 30.07
CA GLN A 23 -2.38 7.58 30.29
C GLN A 23 -3.16 7.35 28.99
N ALA A 24 -3.38 8.41 28.20
CA ALA A 24 -4.05 8.31 26.92
C ALA A 24 -3.26 7.44 25.93
N ARG A 25 -1.93 7.59 25.88
CA ARG A 25 -1.05 6.74 25.05
C ARG A 25 -1.17 5.27 25.44
N LYS A 26 -1.08 4.95 26.74
CA LYS A 26 -1.24 3.56 27.23
C LYS A 26 -2.59 2.96 26.87
N ALA A 27 -3.67 3.73 27.00
CA ALA A 27 -5.01 3.26 26.63
C ALA A 27 -5.11 2.98 25.12
N PHE A 28 -4.54 3.86 24.30
CA PHE A 28 -4.50 3.68 22.85
C PHE A 28 -3.67 2.45 22.45
N ASP A 29 -2.47 2.29 23.01
CA ASP A 29 -1.59 1.14 22.73
C ASP A 29 -2.28 -0.18 23.09
N SER A 30 -2.98 -0.22 24.23
CA SER A 30 -3.78 -1.38 24.64
C SER A 30 -4.93 -1.67 23.66
N PHE A 31 -5.61 -0.63 23.18
CA PHE A 31 -6.71 -0.78 22.23
C PHE A 31 -6.22 -1.30 20.88
N ILE A 32 -5.15 -0.74 20.32
CA ILE A 32 -4.56 -1.20 19.06
C ILE A 32 -4.03 -2.62 19.19
N GLY A 33 -3.39 -2.97 20.30
CA GLY A 33 -2.96 -4.34 20.57
C GLY A 33 -4.12 -5.34 20.53
N ALA A 34 -5.26 -4.99 21.12
CA ALA A 34 -6.46 -5.82 21.07
C ALA A 34 -7.07 -5.90 19.66
N ALA A 35 -7.08 -4.78 18.92
CA ALA A 35 -7.58 -4.72 17.54
C ALA A 35 -6.73 -5.58 16.60
N ARG A 36 -5.39 -5.51 16.69
CA ARG A 36 -4.47 -6.34 15.91
C ARG A 36 -4.68 -7.83 16.16
N LYS A 37 -4.76 -8.24 17.44
CA LYS A 37 -5.03 -9.64 17.81
C LYS A 37 -6.36 -10.14 17.27
N THR A 38 -7.39 -9.29 17.28
CA THR A 38 -8.70 -9.63 16.71
C THR A 38 -8.61 -9.81 15.19
N ALA A 39 -7.95 -8.88 14.49
CA ALA A 39 -7.73 -8.97 13.05
C ALA A 39 -6.96 -10.25 12.67
N GLU A 40 -5.88 -10.58 13.40
CA GLU A 40 -5.11 -11.82 13.21
C GLU A 40 -5.97 -13.08 13.41
N THR A 41 -6.84 -13.09 14.43
CA THR A 41 -7.72 -14.24 14.72
C THR A 41 -8.78 -14.43 13.62
N VAL A 42 -9.31 -13.33 13.07
CA VAL A 42 -10.26 -13.36 11.95
C VAL A 42 -9.58 -13.79 10.64
N HIS A 43 -8.31 -13.43 10.45
CA HIS A 43 -7.54 -13.77 9.24
C HIS A 43 -6.94 -15.18 9.26
N GLY A 44 -6.71 -15.78 10.44
CA GLY A 44 -6.16 -17.14 10.59
C GLY A 44 -7.06 -18.29 10.13
N SER A 45 -8.27 -18.02 9.62
CA SER A 45 -9.25 -19.05 9.25
C SER A 45 -9.48 -19.19 7.74
N THR A 46 -8.87 -18.34 6.90
CA THR A 46 -9.12 -18.34 5.45
C THR A 46 -7.78 -18.35 4.70
N GLU A 47 -7.24 -19.54 4.50
CA GLU A 47 -5.94 -19.81 3.86
C GLU A 47 -5.89 -19.47 2.36
N THR A 48 -6.89 -18.79 1.80
CA THR A 48 -7.03 -18.68 0.34
C THR A 48 -7.30 -17.25 -0.07
N ALA A 49 -6.35 -16.68 -0.82
CA ALA A 49 -6.37 -15.38 -1.50
C ALA A 49 -6.00 -14.14 -0.67
N ARG A 50 -4.69 -13.98 -0.41
CA ARG A 50 -4.02 -12.67 -0.24
C ARG A 50 -4.41 -11.76 -1.41
N THR A 51 -5.49 -11.01 -1.24
CA THR A 51 -6.01 -10.10 -2.26
C THR A 51 -5.50 -8.71 -1.93
N SER A 52 -5.22 -7.89 -2.93
CA SER A 52 -4.75 -6.50 -2.80
C SER A 52 -5.57 -5.63 -1.82
N ALA A 53 -6.82 -6.01 -1.53
CA ALA A 53 -7.65 -5.38 -0.50
C ALA A 53 -7.10 -5.58 0.94
N GLN A 54 -6.54 -6.75 1.27
CA GLN A 54 -5.96 -7.03 2.59
C GLN A 54 -4.68 -6.21 2.82
N ASP A 55 -3.82 -6.11 1.81
CA ASP A 55 -2.64 -5.25 1.86
C ASP A 55 -3.02 -3.77 2.01
N MET A 56 -4.13 -3.36 1.39
CA MET A 56 -4.63 -1.99 1.50
C MET A 56 -5.21 -1.68 2.89
N SER A 57 -5.94 -2.63 3.49
CA SER A 57 -6.42 -2.51 4.88
C SER A 57 -5.26 -2.47 5.88
N ALA A 58 -4.25 -3.34 5.72
CA ALA A 58 -3.07 -3.36 6.58
C ALA A 58 -2.29 -2.04 6.52
N ARG A 59 -2.06 -1.50 5.31
CA ARG A 59 -1.45 -0.18 5.11
C ARG A 59 -2.25 0.95 5.74
N GLY A 60 -3.57 0.90 5.64
CA GLY A 60 -4.46 1.88 6.28
C GLY A 60 -4.31 1.89 7.80
N PHE A 61 -4.21 0.70 8.42
CA PHE A 61 -3.94 0.57 9.86
C PHE A 61 -2.56 1.11 10.24
N GLU A 62 -1.51 0.79 9.47
CA GLU A 62 -0.16 1.33 9.71
C GLU A 62 -0.13 2.85 9.63
N PHE A 63 -0.81 3.46 8.64
CA PHE A 63 -0.87 4.92 8.53
C PHE A 63 -1.62 5.56 9.68
N ALA A 64 -2.72 4.96 10.14
CA ALA A 64 -3.44 5.44 11.32
C ALA A 64 -2.55 5.39 12.57
N GLU A 65 -1.84 4.28 12.77
CA GLU A 65 -0.94 4.08 13.91
C GLU A 65 0.24 5.06 13.90
N GLN A 66 0.87 5.29 12.74
CA GLN A 66 1.93 6.28 12.57
C GLN A 66 1.44 7.70 12.88
N ASN A 67 0.27 8.09 12.37
CA ASN A 67 -0.28 9.42 12.60
C ASN A 67 -0.65 9.65 14.08
N VAL A 68 -1.26 8.66 14.72
CA VAL A 68 -1.61 8.78 16.15
C VAL A 68 -0.35 8.81 17.02
N THR A 69 0.66 7.99 16.69
CA THR A 69 1.95 7.99 17.40
C THR A 69 2.63 9.36 17.29
N ALA A 70 2.69 9.93 16.07
CA ALA A 70 3.28 11.24 15.85
C ALA A 70 2.52 12.36 16.60
N ALA A 71 1.19 12.25 16.68
CA ALA A 71 0.37 13.19 17.45
C ALA A 71 0.64 13.11 18.97
N PHE A 72 0.80 11.90 19.52
CA PHE A 72 1.18 11.73 20.92
C PHE A 72 2.60 12.25 21.20
N ASP A 73 3.55 12.06 20.29
CA ASP A 73 4.91 12.58 20.45
C ASP A 73 4.93 14.12 20.46
N LEU A 74 4.17 14.75 19.57
CA LEU A 74 3.99 16.20 19.59
C LEU A 74 3.30 16.63 20.90
N ALA A 75 2.21 15.98 21.29
CA ALA A 75 1.52 16.31 22.54
C ALA A 75 2.45 16.22 23.75
N GLN A 76 3.31 15.19 23.81
CA GLN A 76 4.29 15.00 24.88
C GLN A 76 5.37 16.10 24.87
N LYS A 77 5.85 16.49 23.69
CA LYS A 77 6.78 17.62 23.54
C LYS A 77 6.15 18.96 23.95
N LEU A 78 4.89 19.19 23.56
CA LEU A 78 4.15 20.41 23.90
C LEU A 78 3.88 20.53 25.40
N VAL A 79 3.44 19.46 26.06
CA VAL A 79 3.18 19.52 27.52
C VAL A 79 4.48 19.72 28.31
N ARG A 80 5.61 19.21 27.81
CA ARG A 80 6.93 19.40 28.43
C ARG A 80 7.57 20.76 28.14
N SER A 81 7.03 21.51 27.17
CA SER A 81 7.55 22.83 26.81
C SER A 81 7.40 23.81 27.97
N ARG A 82 8.43 24.61 28.20
CA ARG A 82 8.46 25.61 29.28
C ARG A 82 7.79 26.91 28.86
N ASP A 83 7.87 27.23 27.57
CA ASP A 83 7.33 28.44 26.98
C ASP A 83 6.79 28.20 25.55
N VAL A 84 6.13 29.22 25.01
CA VAL A 84 5.52 29.20 23.66
C VAL A 84 6.57 29.05 22.56
N GLN A 85 7.79 29.53 22.78
CA GLN A 85 8.86 29.48 21.78
C GLN A 85 9.36 28.04 21.60
N GLU A 86 9.54 27.30 22.70
CA GLU A 86 9.85 25.87 22.68
C GLU A 86 8.71 25.05 22.05
N ALA A 87 7.45 25.37 22.38
CA ALA A 87 6.29 24.74 21.76
C ALA A 87 6.23 24.96 20.22
N MET A 88 6.54 26.17 19.75
CA MET A 88 6.63 26.50 18.32
C MET A 88 7.73 25.73 17.61
N GLN A 89 8.88 25.52 18.27
CA GLN A 89 9.96 24.69 17.73
C GLN A 89 9.51 23.23 17.54
N HIS A 90 8.81 22.67 18.53
CA HIS A 90 8.27 21.31 18.42
C HIS A 90 7.20 21.19 17.34
N GLN A 91 6.33 22.18 17.19
CA GLN A 91 5.35 22.23 16.10
C GLN A 91 6.04 22.26 14.73
N ALA A 92 7.11 23.06 14.57
CA ALA A 92 7.87 23.12 13.33
C ALA A 92 8.58 21.79 13.01
N GLU A 93 9.13 21.13 14.03
CA GLU A 93 9.73 19.80 13.91
C GLU A 93 8.69 18.75 13.48
N PHE A 94 7.52 18.75 14.11
CA PHE A 94 6.41 17.86 13.74
C PHE A 94 6.00 18.04 12.29
N VAL A 95 5.79 19.28 11.83
CA VAL A 95 5.42 19.56 10.44
C VAL A 95 6.49 19.05 9.46
N ARG A 96 7.78 19.23 9.77
CA ARG A 96 8.88 18.72 8.96
C ARG A 96 8.85 17.19 8.88
N ASN A 97 8.67 16.52 10.01
CA ASN A 97 8.62 15.06 10.08
C ASN A 97 7.40 14.49 9.35
N GLN A 98 6.22 15.13 9.50
CA GLN A 98 5.03 14.75 8.74
C GLN A 98 5.22 14.94 7.24
N PHE A 99 5.87 16.02 6.79
CA PHE A 99 6.19 16.21 5.38
C PHE A 99 7.13 15.11 4.83
N ALA A 100 8.14 14.73 5.61
CA ALA A 100 9.04 13.64 5.24
C ALA A 100 8.31 12.28 5.15
N ALA A 101 7.40 12.02 6.10
CA ALA A 101 6.57 10.82 6.09
C ALA A 101 5.64 10.78 4.87
N ILE A 102 4.96 11.89 4.55
CA ILE A 102 4.12 12.01 3.35
C ILE A 102 4.94 11.80 2.07
N GLN A 103 6.14 12.36 1.98
CA GLN A 103 7.03 12.13 0.83
C GLN A 103 7.43 10.66 0.69
N ALA A 104 7.75 9.98 1.79
CA ALA A 104 8.08 8.56 1.78
C ALA A 104 6.87 7.72 1.33
N GLN A 105 5.69 8.02 1.87
CA GLN A 105 4.44 7.37 1.51
C GLN A 105 4.07 7.58 0.04
N ALA A 106 4.24 8.81 -0.49
CA ALA A 106 4.00 9.13 -1.90
C ALA A 106 4.94 8.36 -2.83
N LYS A 107 6.22 8.20 -2.45
CA LYS A 107 7.18 7.36 -3.20
C LYS A 107 6.76 5.90 -3.21
N GLU A 108 6.27 5.39 -2.08
CA GLU A 108 5.79 4.01 -1.98
C GLU A 108 4.55 3.77 -2.85
N PHE A 109 3.59 4.71 -2.86
CA PHE A 109 2.44 4.65 -3.78
C PHE A 109 2.87 4.72 -5.24
N GLY A 110 3.85 5.56 -5.58
CA GLY A 110 4.42 5.63 -6.94
C GLY A 110 5.06 4.31 -7.36
N GLY A 111 5.83 3.67 -6.47
CA GLY A 111 6.40 2.34 -6.71
C GLY A 111 5.35 1.26 -6.90
N LEU A 112 4.28 1.29 -6.09
CA LEU A 112 3.16 0.36 -6.21
C LEU A 112 2.43 0.51 -7.55
N ALA A 113 2.14 1.74 -7.97
CA ALA A 113 1.50 2.04 -9.25
C ALA A 113 2.34 1.58 -10.44
N GLN A 114 3.66 1.82 -10.39
CA GLN A 114 4.59 1.36 -11.41
C GLN A 114 4.66 -0.17 -11.49
N SER A 115 4.67 -0.86 -10.35
CA SER A 115 4.64 -2.32 -10.28
C SER A 115 3.34 -2.89 -10.88
N VAL A 116 2.19 -2.30 -10.58
CA VAL A 116 0.90 -2.71 -11.16
C VAL A 116 0.89 -2.49 -12.68
N MET A 117 1.45 -1.38 -13.16
CA MET A 117 1.57 -1.09 -14.59
C MET A 117 2.48 -2.10 -15.29
N GLN A 118 3.64 -2.43 -14.70
CA GLN A 118 4.54 -3.46 -15.23
C GLN A 118 3.88 -4.84 -15.28
N GLN A 119 3.21 -5.27 -14.22
CA GLN A 119 2.48 -6.54 -14.21
C GLN A 119 1.36 -6.58 -15.26
N SER A 120 0.67 -5.46 -15.48
CA SER A 120 -0.37 -5.35 -16.50
C SER A 120 0.23 -5.44 -17.91
N ALA A 121 1.36 -4.78 -18.15
CA ALA A 121 2.08 -4.86 -19.43
C ALA A 121 2.59 -6.28 -19.72
N GLU A 122 3.16 -6.97 -18.72
CA GLU A 122 3.58 -8.37 -18.81
C GLU A 122 2.41 -9.31 -19.12
N LYS A 123 1.27 -9.12 -18.46
CA LYS A 123 0.04 -9.87 -18.75
C LYS A 123 -0.48 -9.61 -20.17
N ALA A 124 -0.48 -8.36 -20.62
CA ALA A 124 -0.90 -8.00 -21.97
C ALA A 124 0.01 -8.63 -23.04
N LYS A 125 1.32 -8.59 -22.82
CA LYS A 125 2.32 -9.24 -23.69
C LYS A 125 2.10 -10.76 -23.74
N SER A 126 1.92 -11.39 -22.58
CA SER A 126 1.65 -12.84 -22.50
C SER A 126 0.37 -13.22 -23.24
N ALA A 127 -0.70 -12.43 -23.11
CA ALA A 127 -1.95 -12.66 -23.83
C ALA A 127 -1.79 -12.51 -25.35
N MET A 128 -0.98 -11.54 -25.80
CA MET A 128 -0.69 -11.33 -27.22
C MET A 128 0.15 -12.47 -27.80
N GLU A 129 1.13 -12.98 -27.05
CA GLU A 129 1.93 -14.15 -27.44
C GLU A 129 1.08 -15.41 -27.54
N GLN A 130 0.18 -15.64 -26.57
CA GLN A 130 -0.78 -16.75 -26.61
C GLN A 130 -1.73 -16.65 -27.82
N GLY A 131 -2.27 -15.46 -28.10
CA GLY A 131 -3.11 -15.23 -29.28
C GLY A 131 -2.36 -15.47 -30.60
N ALA A 132 -1.11 -15.02 -30.70
CA ALA A 132 -0.27 -15.25 -31.87
C ALA A 132 0.11 -16.74 -32.05
N GLN A 133 0.28 -17.47 -30.95
CA GLN A 133 0.51 -18.93 -30.99
C GLN A 133 -0.76 -19.68 -31.42
N GLN A 134 -1.92 -19.31 -30.89
CA GLN A 134 -3.21 -19.89 -31.31
C GLN A 134 -3.48 -19.62 -32.79
N ALA A 135 -3.22 -18.40 -33.27
CA ALA A 135 -3.39 -18.05 -34.68
C ALA A 135 -2.46 -18.87 -35.60
N ARG A 136 -1.20 -19.09 -35.18
CA ARG A 136 -0.25 -19.95 -35.90
C ARG A 136 -0.72 -21.40 -35.95
N GLN A 137 -1.14 -21.96 -34.83
CA GLN A 137 -1.67 -23.32 -34.77
C GLN A 137 -2.91 -23.49 -35.65
N ALA A 138 -3.83 -22.52 -35.65
CA ALA A 138 -5.00 -22.55 -36.53
C ALA A 138 -4.61 -22.50 -38.01
N MET A 139 -3.60 -21.71 -38.37
CA MET A 139 -3.10 -21.61 -39.75
C MET A 139 -2.37 -22.88 -40.20
N GLU A 140 -1.58 -23.50 -39.33
CA GLU A 140 -0.93 -24.80 -39.56
C GLU A 140 -1.98 -25.90 -39.77
N GLN A 141 -3.00 -25.97 -38.91
CA GLN A 141 -4.10 -26.93 -39.07
C GLN A 141 -4.87 -26.71 -40.39
N GLY A 142 -5.15 -25.45 -40.74
CA GLY A 142 -5.83 -25.11 -41.99
C GLY A 142 -5.01 -25.46 -43.24
N THR A 143 -3.70 -25.23 -43.20
CA THR A 143 -2.79 -25.57 -44.31
C THR A 143 -2.60 -27.08 -44.45
N GLU A 144 -2.51 -27.84 -43.34
CA GLU A 144 -2.50 -29.31 -43.40
C GLU A 144 -3.80 -29.89 -43.94
N GLN A 145 -4.96 -29.36 -43.54
CA GLN A 145 -6.26 -29.79 -44.08
C GLN A 145 -6.37 -29.49 -45.58
N ALA A 146 -5.97 -28.29 -46.01
CA ALA A 146 -5.97 -27.92 -47.42
C ALA A 146 -4.99 -28.78 -48.25
N ARG A 147 -3.82 -29.10 -47.68
CA ARG A 147 -2.83 -29.97 -48.32
C ARG A 147 -3.36 -31.39 -48.50
N LYS A 148 -3.96 -31.99 -47.46
CA LYS A 148 -4.61 -33.31 -47.55
C LYS A 148 -5.72 -33.31 -48.61
N ALA A 149 -6.60 -32.32 -48.59
CA ALA A 149 -7.67 -32.20 -49.57
C ALA A 149 -7.13 -32.09 -51.00
N GLY A 150 -6.04 -31.34 -51.20
CA GLY A 150 -5.36 -31.24 -52.49
C GLY A 150 -4.74 -32.56 -52.96
N GLU A 151 -4.09 -33.30 -52.05
CA GLU A 151 -3.51 -34.62 -52.31
C GLU A 151 -4.59 -35.66 -52.67
N ASP A 152 -5.71 -35.67 -51.95
CA ASP A 152 -6.86 -36.54 -52.22
C ASP A 152 -7.47 -36.26 -53.60
N MET A 153 -7.61 -34.98 -53.96
CA MET A 153 -8.15 -34.56 -55.26
C MET A 153 -7.23 -34.96 -56.42
N GLN A 154 -5.91 -34.85 -56.22
CA GLN A 154 -4.91 -35.26 -57.21
C GLN A 154 -4.91 -36.77 -57.43
N ASN A 155 -5.05 -37.55 -56.36
CA ASN A 155 -5.15 -39.00 -56.43
C ASN A 155 -6.45 -39.45 -57.10
N ALA A 156 -7.58 -38.81 -56.80
CA ALA A 156 -8.85 -39.07 -57.47
C ALA A 156 -8.78 -38.79 -58.98
N ALA A 157 -8.16 -37.68 -59.38
CA ALA A 157 -7.97 -37.34 -60.79
C ALA A 157 -7.06 -38.35 -61.53
N ARG A 158 -5.98 -38.82 -60.88
CA ARG A 158 -5.09 -39.85 -61.45
C ARG A 158 -5.81 -41.18 -61.65
N ASN A 159 -6.65 -41.61 -60.71
CA ASN A 159 -7.42 -42.84 -60.85
C ASN A 159 -8.52 -42.75 -61.92
N ALA A 160 -9.03 -41.57 -62.23
CA ALA A 160 -10.04 -41.38 -63.27
C ALA A 160 -9.47 -41.34 -64.70
N THR A 161 -8.14 -41.25 -64.84
CA THR A 161 -7.44 -41.10 -66.15
C THR A 161 -6.78 -42.41 -66.63
N ASN A 162 -6.79 -43.47 -65.81
CA ASN A 162 -6.37 -44.83 -66.17
C ASN A 162 -7.60 -45.73 -66.37
#